data_AF-A0AAN8IUX0-F1
#
_entry.id   AF-A0AAN8IUX0-F1
#
_cell.length_a   1.000
_cell.length_b   1.000
_cell.length_c   1.000
_cell.angle_alpha   90.00
_cell.angle_beta   90.00
_cell.angle_gamma   90.00
#
_symmetry.space_group_name_H-M   'P 1'
#
loop_
_entity.id
_entity.type
_entity.pdbx_description
1 polymer ?
#
loop_
_entity_poly.entity_id
_entity_poly.type
_entity_poly.pdbx_seq_one_letter_code
_entity_poly.pdbx_strand_id
1 'polypeptide(L)' 'MLFYVLIAFIALNAFTQEGVMAQKCEDMMLNGFCANNYAKYCADDILGEQVRRMCPKTCGSCSQ' A
#
# COMPACT_ATOMS: atom_id res chain seq x y z
N MET A 1 -20.96 19.29 -31.06
CA MET A 1 -20.95 19.67 -29.63
C MET A 1 -21.15 18.47 -28.72
N LEU A 2 -22.20 17.65 -28.92
CA LEU A 2 -22.46 16.42 -28.15
C LEU A 2 -21.27 15.44 -28.09
N PHE A 3 -20.62 15.18 -29.23
CA PHE A 3 -19.45 14.29 -29.30
C PHE A 3 -18.25 14.77 -28.46
N TYR A 4 -18.03 16.08 -28.38
CA TYR A 4 -16.97 16.66 -27.56
C TYR A 4 -17.25 16.49 -26.07
N VAL A 5 -18.52 16.63 -25.66
CA VAL A 5 -18.94 16.42 -24.26
C VAL A 5 -18.74 14.95 -23.87
N LEU A 6 -19.11 14.01 -24.73
CA LEU A 6 -18.91 12.57 -24.49
C LEU A 6 -17.42 12.21 -24.34
N ILE A 7 -16.56 12.76 -25.20
CA ILE A 7 -15.10 12.55 -25.13
C ILE A 7 -14.53 13.11 -23.82
N ALA A 8 -14.98 14.30 -23.39
CA ALA A 8 -14.54 14.91 -22.13
C ALA A 8 -14.91 14.07 -20.90
N PHE A 9 -16.14 13.52 -20.85
CA PHE A 9 -16.56 12.62 -19.76
C PHE A 9 -15.74 11.33 -19.72
N ILE A 10 -15.45 10.72 -20.87
CA ILE A 10 -14.62 9.49 -20.94
C ILE A 10 -13.19 9.76 -20.46
N ALA A 11 -12.61 10.89 -20.85
CA ALA A 11 -11.26 11.28 -20.42
C ALA A 11 -11.17 11.54 -18.90
N LEU A 12 -12.19 12.18 -18.32
CA LEU A 12 -12.29 12.42 -16.87
C LEU A 12 -12.40 11.10 -16.10
N ASN A 13 -13.22 10.16 -16.59
CA ASN A 13 -13.36 8.84 -15.97
C ASN A 13 -12.08 8.00 -16.09
N ALA A 14 -11.36 8.08 -17.22
CA ALA A 14 -10.08 7.39 -17.39
C ALA A 14 -9.00 7.91 -16.42
N PHE A 15 -8.98 9.22 -16.17
CA PHE A 15 -7.99 9.84 -15.27
C PHE A 15 -8.21 9.51 -13.79
N THR A 16 -9.43 9.13 -13.39
CA THR A 16 -9.71 8.78 -11.98
C THR A 16 -9.22 7.40 -11.54
N GLN A 17 -8.72 6.56 -12.46
CA GLN A 17 -8.32 5.19 -12.12
C GLN A 17 -6.82 4.93 -12.11
N GLU A 18 -5.99 5.87 -12.59
CA GLU A 18 -4.52 5.77 -12.44
C GLU A 18 -4.03 6.11 -11.01
N GLY A 19 -4.95 6.54 -10.13
CA GLY A 19 -4.67 6.90 -8.74
C GLY A 19 -5.04 5.84 -7.70
N VAL A 20 -5.36 4.60 -8.11
CA VAL A 20 -5.60 3.49 -7.19
C VAL A 20 -4.35 2.61 -7.15
N MET A 21 -3.89 2.28 -5.95
CA MET A 21 -2.79 1.37 -5.62
C MET A 21 -1.42 1.98 -5.27
N ALA A 22 -1.34 3.25 -4.86
CA ALA A 22 -0.39 3.55 -3.79
C ALA A 22 -0.96 2.93 -2.51
N GLN A 23 -0.79 1.60 -2.36
CA GLN A 23 -1.09 0.93 -1.10
C GLN A 23 -0.26 1.65 -0.04
N LYS A 24 -0.97 2.42 0.80
CA LYS A 24 -0.35 3.23 1.83
C LYS A 24 0.61 2.33 2.60
N CYS A 25 1.89 2.69 2.60
CA CYS A 25 2.91 1.96 3.31
C CYS A 25 2.68 2.16 4.82
N GLU A 26 1.90 1.25 5.39
CA GLU A 26 1.53 1.21 6.79
C GLU A 26 1.50 -0.23 7.30
N ASP A 27 1.74 -0.38 8.59
CA ASP A 27 1.61 -1.67 9.25
C ASP A 27 0.13 -2.03 9.37
N MET A 28 -0.22 -3.28 9.05
CA MET A 28 -1.61 -3.74 9.17
C MET A 28 -2.10 -3.77 10.63
N MET A 29 -1.17 -3.85 11.59
CA MET A 29 -1.50 -3.87 13.00
C MET A 29 -1.31 -2.49 13.63
N LEU A 30 -2.37 -1.99 14.28
CA LEU A 30 -2.41 -0.72 14.98
C LEU A 30 -1.70 -0.79 16.34
N ASN A 31 -1.52 0.36 16.99
CA ASN A 31 -1.02 0.50 18.37
C ASN A 31 0.40 -0.06 18.61
N GLY A 32 1.27 0.02 17.61
CA GLY A 32 2.68 -0.38 17.77
C GLY A 32 2.88 -1.88 17.96
N PHE A 33 1.88 -2.71 17.66
CA PHE A 33 1.99 -4.17 17.81
C PHE A 33 3.18 -4.74 17.03
N CYS A 34 3.38 -4.27 15.80
CA CYS A 34 4.51 -4.65 14.96
C CYS A 34 5.86 -4.30 15.61
N ALA A 35 6.01 -3.09 16.13
CA ALA A 35 7.24 -2.65 16.80
C ALA A 35 7.55 -3.48 18.05
N ASN A 36 6.53 -3.85 18.83
CA ASN A 36 6.70 -4.56 20.11
C ASN A 36 6.90 -6.07 19.95
N ASN A 37 6.25 -6.70 18.96
CA ASN A 37 6.20 -8.16 18.84
C ASN A 37 6.98 -8.69 17.63
N TYR A 38 7.02 -7.94 16.54
CA TYR A 38 7.43 -8.46 15.23
C TYR A 38 8.72 -7.88 14.66
N ALA A 39 9.22 -6.75 15.16
CA ALA A 39 10.46 -6.14 14.69
C ALA A 39 11.66 -7.11 14.65
N LYS A 40 11.78 -7.99 15.65
CA LYS A 40 12.85 -9.00 15.72
C LYS A 40 12.75 -10.12 14.67
N TYR A 41 11.56 -10.35 14.11
CA TYR A 41 11.31 -11.40 13.13
C TYR A 41 11.41 -10.89 11.69
N CYS A 42 11.68 -9.61 11.46
CA CYS A 42 11.80 -9.05 10.11
C CYS A 42 12.87 -9.74 9.26
N ALA A 43 13.92 -10.30 9.88
CA ALA A 43 14.99 -11.05 9.23
C ALA A 43 14.93 -12.57 9.49
N ASP A 44 13.84 -13.07 10.07
CA ASP A 44 13.65 -14.50 10.32
C ASP A 44 13.42 -15.25 9.00
N ASP A 45 14.07 -16.40 8.81
CA ASP A 45 13.99 -17.16 7.57
C ASP A 45 12.62 -17.82 7.34
N ILE A 46 11.86 -18.07 8.41
CA ILE A 46 10.56 -18.74 8.36
C ILE A 46 9.44 -17.68 8.37
N LEU A 47 9.51 -16.74 9.32
CA LEU A 47 8.45 -15.76 9.58
C LEU A 47 8.68 -14.43 8.87
N GLY A 48 9.92 -14.11 8.47
CA GLY A 48 10.27 -12.79 7.99
C GLY A 48 9.51 -12.37 6.74
N GLU A 49 9.23 -13.30 5.82
CA GLU A 49 8.41 -12.97 4.64
C GLU A 49 6.99 -12.55 5.00
N GLN A 50 6.36 -13.28 5.93
CA GLN A 50 5.01 -12.96 6.41
C GLN A 50 5.00 -11.66 7.22
N VAL A 51 6.01 -11.47 8.08
CA VAL A 51 6.13 -10.28 8.91
C VAL A 51 6.39 -9.04 8.05
N ARG A 52 7.24 -9.11 7.02
CA ARG A 52 7.45 -8.01 6.07
C ARG A 52 6.19 -7.65 5.28
N ARG A 53 5.31 -8.63 5.00
CA ARG A 53 4.00 -8.35 4.39
C ARG A 53 3.03 -7.69 5.36
N MET A 54 3.02 -8.09 6.63
CA MET A 54 2.10 -7.60 7.65
C MET A 54 2.51 -6.24 8.24
N CYS A 55 3.82 -6.07 8.45
CA CYS A 55 4.44 -4.93 9.11
C CYS A 55 5.51 -4.30 8.20
N PRO A 56 5.15 -3.89 6.96
CA PRO A 56 6.13 -3.48 5.96
C PRO A 56 6.84 -2.19 6.35
N LYS A 57 6.21 -1.31 7.14
CA LYS A 57 6.82 -0.07 7.64
C LYS A 57 7.79 -0.37 8.79
N THR A 58 7.37 -1.18 9.77
CA THR A 58 8.24 -1.59 10.88
C THR A 58 9.49 -2.33 10.39
N CYS A 59 9.34 -3.19 9.37
CA CYS A 59 10.46 -3.94 8.79
C CYS A 59 11.24 -3.17 7.71
N GLY A 60 10.89 -1.91 7.43
CA GLY A 60 11.55 -1.11 6.38
C GLY A 60 11.44 -1.72 4.97
N SER A 61 10.45 -2.58 4.74
CA SER A 61 10.21 -3.26 3.46
C SER A 61 9.44 -2.40 2.46
N CYS A 62 8.81 -1.33 2.94
CA CYS A 62 8.37 -0.24 2.09
C CYS A 62 8.95 1.08 2.60
N SER A 63 9.47 1.85 1.68
CA SER A 63 9.83 3.26 1.83
C SER A 63 8.75 4.05 1.09
N GLN A 64 8.04 4.93 1.80
CA GLN A 64 7.14 5.89 1.15
C GLN A 64 7.92 6.74 0.13
#